data_AF-J0KKU8-F1
#
_entry.id   AF-J0KKU8-F1
#
_cell.length_a   1.000
_cell.length_b   1.000
_cell.length_c   1.000
_cell.angle_alpha   90.00
_cell.angle_beta   90.00
_cell.angle_gamma   90.00
#
_symmetry.space_group_name_H-M   'P 1'
#
loop_
_entity.id
_entity.type
_entity.pdbx_description
1 polymer ?
#
loop_
_entity_poly.entity_id
_entity_poly.type
_entity_poly.pdbx_seq_one_letter_code
_entity_poly.pdbx_strand_id
1 'polypeptide(L)'
;MHHTPHFLRNARTTAVALATLWAAFTAGAVTPAESGYVGEYRGGSVDTVAQLALLDDNTYCFAFTGGALDMVAAGRWKAEGTGIRLQQVRQAQTLFPAFARKVEALGTMVEFDFHGHTLSNARAPAFAVSADDTAPTTLRPLFSEGNNNWSESYKLPALPAASVRYFYLGEVVEESPGKPSAVKVVQYRLEGGNSVHVGFDELQAMPLMDQRAELKGQVLFLSGSRLGQRRPLNPEVLKAVRNGCINPALKPGVSRPLPEGEIKPMAPVKTFTVSPSAIQGKPFFEATRN
;
A
#
# COMPACT_ATOMS: atom_id res chain seq x y z
N MET A 1 -57.18 6.98 44.80
CA MET A 1 -56.72 5.69 45.34
C MET A 1 -56.59 4.76 44.15
N HIS A 2 -55.39 4.63 43.58
CA HIS A 2 -54.26 3.79 44.01
C HIS A 2 -54.23 2.47 43.22
N HIS A 3 -53.10 2.29 42.52
CA HIS A 3 -52.44 1.04 42.17
C HIS A 3 -52.83 0.30 40.87
N THR A 4 -52.07 0.62 39.82
CA THR A 4 -51.25 -0.33 39.01
C THR A 4 -50.60 -1.43 39.88
N PRO A 5 -50.21 -2.64 39.36
CA PRO A 5 -49.31 -2.68 38.19
C PRO A 5 -49.20 -3.99 37.33
N HIS A 6 -48.35 -3.84 36.29
CA HIS A 6 -47.38 -4.82 35.74
C HIS A 6 -47.89 -5.99 34.85
N PHE A 7 -47.20 -6.44 33.78
CA PHE A 7 -45.88 -6.13 33.21
C PHE A 7 -45.87 -6.61 31.73
N LEU A 8 -45.27 -5.80 30.83
CA LEU A 8 -44.35 -6.08 29.70
C LEU A 8 -44.36 -7.49 29.02
N ARG A 9 -44.02 -7.73 27.76
CA ARG A 9 -43.33 -7.01 26.67
C ARG A 9 -43.39 -7.99 25.49
N ASN A 10 -43.89 -7.59 24.32
CA ASN A 10 -43.49 -8.24 23.08
C ASN A 10 -42.37 -7.41 22.47
N ALA A 11 -41.16 -7.97 22.50
CA ALA A 11 -39.97 -7.40 21.90
C ALA A 11 -40.14 -7.40 20.37
N ARG A 12 -40.30 -6.21 19.79
CA ARG A 12 -40.03 -6.01 18.36
C ARG A 12 -38.53 -5.83 18.20
N THR A 13 -37.88 -6.87 17.70
CA THR A 13 -36.53 -6.83 17.15
C THR A 13 -36.54 -5.96 15.90
N THR A 14 -36.17 -4.69 16.05
CA THR A 14 -35.76 -3.85 14.92
C THR A 14 -34.35 -4.26 14.54
N ALA A 15 -34.21 -5.09 13.51
CA ALA A 15 -32.95 -5.29 12.82
C ALA A 15 -32.59 -3.99 12.10
N VAL A 16 -31.71 -3.19 12.71
CA VAL A 16 -31.07 -2.06 12.03
C VAL A 16 -30.01 -2.65 11.12
N ALA A 17 -30.35 -2.82 9.84
CA ALA A 17 -29.38 -3.08 8.81
C ALA A 17 -28.53 -1.82 8.62
N LEU A 18 -27.33 -1.79 9.23
CA LEU A 18 -26.28 -0.84 8.83
C LEU A 18 -25.81 -1.22 7.42
N ALA A 19 -26.45 -0.65 6.42
CA ALA A 19 -25.89 -0.61 5.07
C ALA A 19 -24.72 0.39 5.10
N THR A 20 -23.49 -0.13 5.19
CA THR A 20 -22.26 0.62 4.92
C THR A 20 -22.24 0.98 3.44
N LEU A 21 -22.82 2.12 3.10
CA LEU A 21 -22.68 2.77 1.79
C LEU A 21 -21.21 3.16 1.61
N TRP A 22 -20.43 2.27 1.02
CA TRP A 22 -19.20 2.67 0.33
C TRP A 22 -19.63 3.50 -0.87
N ALA A 23 -19.69 4.82 -0.70
CA ALA A 23 -19.93 5.74 -1.80
C ALA A 23 -18.75 5.63 -2.78
N ALA A 24 -18.94 4.89 -3.87
CA ALA A 24 -18.02 4.91 -4.99
C ALA A 24 -18.08 6.32 -5.60
N PHE A 25 -17.03 7.13 -5.39
CA PHE A 25 -16.93 8.47 -5.96
C PHE A 25 -16.72 8.37 -7.48
N THR A 26 -17.82 8.50 -8.23
CA THR A 26 -17.77 8.67 -9.69
C THR A 26 -17.26 10.06 -10.04
N ALA A 27 -16.53 10.19 -11.16
CA ALA A 27 -16.14 11.50 -11.69
C ALA A 27 -17.40 12.34 -11.95
N GLY A 28 -17.44 13.55 -11.42
CA GLY A 28 -18.52 14.52 -11.62
C GLY A 28 -17.95 15.89 -11.87
N ALA A 29 -18.73 16.78 -12.48
CA ALA A 29 -18.38 18.20 -12.51
C ALA A 29 -18.51 18.78 -11.09
N VAL A 30 -17.54 19.58 -10.67
CA VAL A 30 -17.60 20.26 -9.36
C VAL A 30 -18.82 21.17 -9.25
N THR A 31 -19.44 21.16 -8.07
CA THR A 31 -20.50 22.12 -7.72
C THR A 31 -19.94 23.54 -7.54
N PRO A 32 -20.80 24.59 -7.56
CA PRO A 32 -20.35 25.96 -7.28
C PRO A 32 -19.68 26.16 -5.91
N ALA A 33 -20.05 25.36 -4.91
CA ALA A 33 -19.40 25.36 -3.60
C ALA A 33 -17.98 24.76 -3.67
N GLU A 34 -17.80 23.76 -4.53
CA GLU A 34 -16.53 23.07 -4.74
C GLU A 34 -15.58 23.85 -5.66
N SER A 35 -16.09 24.69 -6.57
CA SER A 35 -15.25 25.50 -7.46
C SER A 35 -14.32 26.47 -6.70
N GLY A 36 -14.68 26.83 -5.46
CA GLY A 36 -13.81 27.59 -4.56
C GLY A 36 -12.50 26.87 -4.18
N TYR A 37 -12.50 25.53 -4.21
CA TYR A 37 -11.34 24.70 -3.88
C TYR A 37 -10.47 24.36 -5.09
N VAL A 38 -10.96 24.51 -6.32
CA VAL A 38 -10.19 24.20 -7.52
C VAL A 38 -8.99 25.14 -7.62
N GLY A 39 -7.80 24.58 -7.74
CA GLY A 39 -6.55 25.33 -7.76
C GLY A 39 -5.33 24.51 -7.38
N GLU A 40 -4.18 25.17 -7.41
CA GLU A 40 -2.91 24.68 -6.91
C GLU A 40 -2.60 25.30 -5.56
N TYR A 41 -2.07 24.49 -4.65
CA TYR A 41 -1.66 24.86 -3.31
C TYR A 41 -0.25 24.33 -3.07
N ARG A 42 0.61 25.16 -2.48
CA ARG A 42 1.98 24.76 -2.13
C ARG A 42 2.36 25.28 -0.76
N GLY A 43 2.95 24.40 0.02
CA GLY A 43 3.49 24.64 1.36
C GLY A 43 4.80 23.91 1.57
N GLY A 44 5.41 24.14 2.72
CA GLY A 44 6.66 23.49 3.07
C GLY A 44 7.51 24.31 4.02
N SER A 45 8.67 23.76 4.33
CA SER A 45 9.76 24.37 5.09
C SER A 45 11.05 24.33 4.26
N VAL A 46 12.21 24.54 4.89
CA VAL A 46 13.51 24.38 4.23
C VAL A 46 13.73 22.92 3.81
N ASP A 47 13.23 21.96 4.60
CA ASP A 47 13.48 20.52 4.40
C ASP A 47 12.28 19.77 3.82
N THR A 48 11.16 20.45 3.59
CA THR A 48 9.92 19.82 3.12
C THR A 48 9.23 20.64 2.05
N VAL A 49 8.65 19.97 1.07
CA VAL A 49 7.79 20.58 0.05
C VAL A 49 6.53 19.74 -0.06
N ALA A 50 5.37 20.39 0.07
CA ALA A 50 4.06 19.79 -0.15
C ALA A 50 3.32 20.57 -1.25
N GLN A 51 2.74 19.87 -2.21
CA GLN A 51 1.97 20.43 -3.32
C GLN A 51 0.66 19.67 -3.48
N LEU A 52 -0.43 20.38 -3.73
CA LEU A 52 -1.75 19.81 -4.00
C LEU A 52 -2.38 20.54 -5.18
N ALA A 53 -2.81 19.78 -6.17
CA ALA A 53 -3.66 20.26 -7.25
C ALA A 53 -5.05 19.64 -7.11
N LEU A 54 -6.08 20.48 -6.98
CA LEU A 54 -7.49 20.09 -6.97
C LEU A 54 -8.13 20.49 -8.30
N LEU A 55 -8.61 19.51 -9.07
CA LEU A 55 -9.17 19.70 -10.40
C LEU A 55 -10.70 19.78 -10.35
N ASP A 56 -11.27 20.38 -11.40
CA ASP A 56 -12.71 20.60 -11.61
C ASP A 56 -13.54 19.33 -11.91
N ASP A 57 -12.90 18.17 -12.01
CA ASP A 57 -13.53 16.85 -12.21
C ASP A 57 -13.46 15.95 -10.97
N ASN A 58 -13.35 16.56 -9.79
CA ASN A 58 -13.22 15.89 -8.49
C ASN A 58 -11.99 14.96 -8.39
N THR A 59 -10.94 15.22 -9.16
CA THR A 59 -9.65 14.53 -9.03
C THR A 59 -8.59 15.42 -8.38
N TYR A 60 -7.61 14.80 -7.74
CA TYR A 60 -6.48 15.53 -7.17
C TYR A 60 -5.15 14.82 -7.41
N CYS A 61 -4.09 15.60 -7.32
CA CYS A 61 -2.72 15.11 -7.14
C CYS A 61 -2.09 15.80 -5.95
N PHE A 62 -1.50 15.01 -5.04
CA PHE A 62 -0.73 15.45 -3.90
C PHE A 62 0.70 14.94 -4.06
N ALA A 63 1.67 15.83 -3.84
CA ALA A 63 3.09 15.49 -3.80
C ALA A 63 3.70 16.00 -2.50
N PHE A 64 4.53 15.18 -1.87
CA PHE A 64 5.28 15.52 -0.67
C PHE A 64 6.71 15.01 -0.80
N THR A 65 7.67 15.89 -0.54
CA THR A 65 9.08 15.54 -0.40
C THR A 65 9.57 16.05 0.94
N GLY A 66 10.20 15.20 1.75
CA GLY A 66 10.78 15.57 3.04
C GLY A 66 11.68 14.48 3.60
N GLY A 67 12.96 14.81 3.82
CA GLY A 67 13.97 13.83 4.23
C GLY A 67 14.11 12.70 3.22
N ALA A 68 13.93 11.45 3.67
CA ALA A 68 13.95 10.25 2.82
C ALA A 68 12.60 9.93 2.15
N LEU A 69 11.53 10.66 2.50
CA LEU A 69 10.20 10.41 1.97
C LEU A 69 9.94 11.27 0.73
N ASP A 70 9.74 10.61 -0.40
CA ASP A 70 9.16 11.21 -1.61
C ASP A 70 7.87 10.46 -1.98
N MET A 71 6.75 11.18 -1.99
CA MET A 71 5.43 10.59 -2.13
C MET A 71 4.61 11.38 -3.15
N VAL A 72 4.00 10.64 -4.07
CA VAL A 72 2.99 11.15 -4.99
C VAL A 72 1.72 10.32 -4.82
N ALA A 73 0.60 10.98 -4.53
CA ALA A 73 -0.70 10.37 -4.35
C ALA A 73 -1.75 11.08 -5.21
N ALA A 74 -2.57 10.30 -5.91
CA ALA A 74 -3.71 10.82 -6.64
C ALA A 74 -4.99 10.15 -6.17
N GLY A 75 -6.12 10.81 -6.39
CA GLY A 75 -7.39 10.27 -5.95
C GLY A 75 -8.58 11.13 -6.29
N ARG A 76 -9.63 10.95 -5.50
CA ARG A 76 -10.90 11.67 -5.61
C ARG A 76 -11.07 12.62 -4.44
N TRP A 77 -11.75 13.73 -4.67
CA TRP A 77 -12.14 14.64 -3.59
C TRP A 77 -13.58 15.11 -3.75
N LYS A 78 -14.24 15.41 -2.63
CA LYS A 78 -15.62 15.92 -2.61
C LYS A 78 -15.87 16.79 -1.39
N ALA A 79 -16.83 17.71 -1.48
CA ALA A 79 -17.32 18.45 -0.32
C ALA A 79 -17.80 17.52 0.81
N GLU A 80 -17.42 17.85 2.05
CA GLU A 80 -17.83 17.16 3.27
C GLU A 80 -17.92 18.17 4.43
N GLY A 81 -19.13 18.43 4.91
CA GLY A 81 -19.38 19.44 5.94
C GLY A 81 -18.92 20.83 5.50
N THR A 82 -17.98 21.43 6.26
CA THR A 82 -17.39 22.75 5.98
C THR A 82 -16.12 22.69 5.15
N GLY A 83 -15.75 21.51 4.63
CA GLY A 83 -14.50 21.28 3.93
C GLY A 83 -14.68 20.34 2.75
N ILE A 84 -13.57 19.71 2.36
CA ILE A 84 -13.52 18.62 1.40
C ILE A 84 -12.82 17.41 2.02
N ARG A 85 -13.17 16.22 1.55
CA ARG A 85 -12.46 14.96 1.85
C ARG A 85 -11.66 14.56 0.62
N LEU A 86 -10.38 14.19 0.80
CA LEU A 86 -9.49 13.68 -0.23
C LEU A 86 -9.22 12.21 0.04
N GLN A 87 -9.55 11.35 -0.91
CA GLN A 87 -9.38 9.91 -0.83
C GLN A 87 -8.46 9.42 -1.95
N GLN A 88 -7.31 8.88 -1.57
CA GLN A 88 -6.36 8.30 -2.52
C GLN A 88 -6.96 7.09 -3.23
N VAL A 89 -6.68 7.01 -4.52
CA VAL A 89 -6.89 5.82 -5.33
C VAL A 89 -5.50 5.30 -5.68
N ARG A 90 -5.20 4.08 -5.25
CA ARG A 90 -3.97 3.38 -5.63
C ARG A 90 -4.37 2.00 -6.16
N GLN A 91 -3.82 1.62 -7.31
CA GLN A 91 -3.99 0.27 -7.79
C GLN A 91 -3.35 -0.70 -6.81
N ALA A 92 -4.13 -1.68 -6.35
CA ALA A 92 -3.61 -2.74 -5.50
C ALA A 92 -2.54 -3.53 -6.27
N GLN A 93 -1.35 -3.63 -5.68
CA GLN A 93 -0.28 -4.49 -6.14
C GLN A 93 0.18 -5.38 -4.98
N THR A 94 1.00 -6.37 -5.30
CA THR A 94 1.60 -7.23 -4.28
C THR A 94 2.58 -6.43 -3.43
N LEU A 95 2.63 -6.72 -2.12
CA LEU A 95 3.64 -6.13 -1.22
C LEU A 95 5.05 -6.62 -1.54
N PHE A 96 5.17 -7.80 -2.14
CA PHE A 96 6.45 -8.46 -2.37
C PHE A 96 6.65 -8.76 -3.85
N PRO A 97 6.98 -7.78 -4.72
CA PRO A 97 7.24 -8.06 -6.12
C PRO A 97 8.34 -9.13 -6.25
N ALA A 98 8.05 -10.17 -7.04
CA ALA A 98 8.95 -11.28 -7.26
C ALA A 98 9.18 -11.48 -8.76
N PHE A 99 10.41 -11.78 -9.15
CA PHE A 99 10.80 -12.02 -10.54
C PHE A 99 11.55 -13.34 -10.61
N ALA A 100 11.20 -14.19 -11.56
CA ALA A 100 11.88 -15.46 -11.75
C ALA A 100 12.47 -15.53 -13.16
N ARG A 101 13.69 -16.07 -13.24
CA ARG A 101 14.34 -16.42 -14.51
C ARG A 101 14.96 -17.79 -14.43
N LYS A 102 15.22 -18.38 -15.61
CA LYS A 102 15.97 -19.62 -15.74
C LYS A 102 17.47 -19.32 -15.84
N VAL A 103 18.27 -20.00 -15.03
CA VAL A 103 19.72 -19.98 -15.03
C VAL A 103 20.21 -21.41 -15.15
N GLU A 104 20.91 -21.72 -16.24
CA GLU A 104 21.37 -23.08 -16.54
C GLU A 104 22.36 -23.61 -15.50
N ALA A 105 23.28 -22.75 -15.04
CA ALA A 105 24.31 -23.10 -14.04
C ALA A 105 23.73 -23.58 -12.69
N LEU A 106 22.49 -23.22 -12.37
CA LEU A 106 21.81 -23.67 -11.14
C LEU A 106 21.22 -25.09 -11.29
N GLY A 107 21.14 -25.66 -12.49
CA GLY A 107 20.61 -27.01 -12.71
C GLY A 107 19.23 -27.22 -12.06
N THR A 108 19.16 -28.18 -11.13
CA THR A 108 17.96 -28.55 -10.35
C THR A 108 17.85 -27.81 -9.00
N MET A 109 18.65 -26.77 -8.80
CA MET A 109 18.62 -25.94 -7.59
C MET A 109 17.89 -24.63 -7.86
N VAL A 110 17.28 -24.07 -6.83
CA VAL A 110 16.57 -22.79 -6.84
C VAL A 110 17.28 -21.83 -5.88
N GLU A 111 17.65 -20.66 -6.39
CA GLU A 111 18.21 -19.56 -5.61
C GLU A 111 17.16 -18.49 -5.33
N PHE A 112 17.16 -17.96 -4.10
CA PHE A 112 16.41 -16.76 -3.72
C PHE A 112 17.39 -15.64 -3.39
N ASP A 113 17.18 -14.50 -4.03
CA ASP A 113 17.92 -13.26 -3.84
C ASP A 113 16.96 -12.16 -3.38
N PHE A 114 17.16 -11.68 -2.16
CA PHE A 114 16.33 -10.68 -1.50
C PHE A 114 16.96 -9.30 -1.64
N HIS A 115 16.23 -8.36 -2.24
CA HIS A 115 16.67 -6.98 -2.42
C HIS A 115 16.65 -6.24 -1.08
N GLY A 116 17.84 -6.01 -0.51
CA GLY A 116 18.02 -5.54 0.86
C GLY A 116 17.43 -4.15 1.09
N HIS A 117 17.69 -3.19 0.19
CA HIS A 117 17.21 -1.82 0.36
C HIS A 117 15.69 -1.74 0.49
N THR A 118 14.94 -2.44 -0.37
CA THR A 118 13.47 -2.40 -0.28
C THR A 118 12.95 -3.19 0.92
N LEU A 119 13.52 -4.36 1.20
CA LEU A 119 13.08 -5.19 2.32
C LEU A 119 13.42 -4.58 3.69
N SER A 120 14.32 -3.60 3.73
CA SER A 120 14.57 -2.80 4.92
C SER A 120 13.33 -2.01 5.40
N ASN A 121 12.40 -1.73 4.49
CA ASN A 121 11.15 -1.04 4.80
C ASN A 121 10.02 -1.99 5.20
N ALA A 122 10.22 -3.31 5.06
CA ALA A 122 9.24 -4.32 5.47
C ALA A 122 9.30 -4.57 6.98
N ARG A 123 8.15 -4.70 7.62
CA ARG A 123 8.06 -5.00 9.07
C ARG A 123 8.22 -6.49 9.34
N ALA A 124 9.35 -6.86 9.94
CA ALA A 124 9.68 -8.25 10.33
C ALA A 124 9.39 -9.26 9.20
N PRO A 125 10.03 -9.11 8.02
CA PRO A 125 9.70 -9.94 6.87
C PRO A 125 10.08 -11.40 7.14
N ALA A 126 9.22 -12.32 6.73
CA ALA A 126 9.38 -13.75 6.95
C ALA A 126 9.21 -14.54 5.64
N PHE A 127 9.83 -15.71 5.56
CA PHE A 127 9.91 -16.51 4.35
C PHE A 127 9.71 -18.00 4.63
N ALA A 128 9.09 -18.70 3.68
CA ALA A 128 8.99 -20.16 3.67
C ALA A 128 8.84 -20.68 2.23
N VAL A 129 9.11 -21.97 2.05
CA VAL A 129 8.90 -22.71 0.79
C VAL A 129 8.07 -23.96 1.06
N SER A 130 7.40 -24.47 0.02
CA SER A 130 6.72 -25.77 0.05
C SER A 130 6.84 -26.49 -1.28
N ALA A 131 6.83 -27.82 -1.24
CA ALA A 131 6.76 -28.69 -2.41
C ALA A 131 5.33 -28.76 -3.01
N ASP A 132 4.32 -28.33 -2.25
CA ASP A 132 2.91 -28.37 -2.63
C ASP A 132 2.16 -27.07 -2.25
N ASP A 133 0.87 -27.00 -2.60
CA ASP A 133 0.01 -25.82 -2.35
C ASP A 133 -0.48 -25.72 -0.90
N THR A 134 0.05 -26.54 0.00
CA THR A 134 -0.26 -26.44 1.42
C THR A 134 0.51 -25.26 2.00
N ALA A 135 -0.23 -24.33 2.61
CA ALA A 135 0.38 -23.21 3.31
C ALA A 135 1.24 -23.74 4.48
N PRO A 136 2.48 -23.28 4.64
CA PRO A 136 3.34 -23.74 5.70
C PRO A 136 2.79 -23.31 7.05
N THR A 137 2.92 -24.19 8.06
CA THR A 137 2.46 -23.91 9.43
C THR A 137 3.33 -22.86 10.13
N THR A 138 4.55 -22.66 9.64
CA THR A 138 5.51 -21.68 10.18
C THR A 138 6.19 -20.91 9.05
N LEU A 139 6.52 -19.66 9.31
CA LEU A 139 7.37 -18.82 8.48
C LEU A 139 8.64 -18.50 9.27
N ARG A 140 9.79 -18.49 8.61
CA ARG A 140 11.06 -18.17 9.26
C ARG A 140 11.41 -16.70 9.02
N PRO A 141 11.81 -15.91 10.04
CA PRO A 141 12.25 -14.54 9.82
C PRO A 141 13.38 -14.47 8.79
N LEU A 142 13.35 -13.48 7.89
CA LEU A 142 14.47 -13.24 6.98
C LEU A 142 15.65 -12.64 7.73
N PHE A 143 15.42 -11.58 8.52
CA PHE A 143 16.47 -10.84 9.22
C PHE A 143 16.31 -10.93 10.74
N SER A 144 17.43 -10.83 11.46
CA SER A 144 17.39 -10.47 12.87
C SER A 144 16.87 -9.03 13.04
N GLU A 145 16.30 -8.74 14.20
CA GLU A 145 15.85 -7.39 14.55
C GLU A 145 16.99 -6.36 14.34
N GLY A 146 16.70 -5.31 13.56
CA GLY A 146 17.67 -4.24 13.24
C GLY A 146 18.75 -4.54 12.19
N ASN A 147 18.70 -5.68 11.48
CA ASN A 147 19.76 -6.11 10.53
C ASN A 147 19.34 -6.12 9.05
N ASN A 148 18.34 -5.33 8.67
CA ASN A 148 17.76 -5.34 7.33
C ASN A 148 18.37 -4.31 6.37
N ASN A 149 19.46 -3.63 6.73
CA ASN A 149 19.91 -2.38 6.07
C ASN A 149 21.39 -2.32 5.65
N TRP A 150 22.14 -3.44 5.66
CA TRP A 150 23.59 -3.40 5.41
C TRP A 150 24.04 -3.93 4.04
N SER A 151 23.25 -4.79 3.40
CA SER A 151 23.61 -5.40 2.10
C SER A 151 22.60 -5.04 1.02
N GLU A 152 23.08 -4.82 -0.21
CA GLU A 152 22.21 -4.59 -1.38
C GLU A 152 21.36 -5.82 -1.71
N SER A 153 21.92 -7.02 -1.47
CA SER A 153 21.31 -8.30 -1.76
C SER A 153 21.60 -9.30 -0.63
N TYR A 154 20.61 -10.11 -0.30
CA TYR A 154 20.72 -11.21 0.65
C TYR A 154 20.31 -12.52 -0.02
N LYS A 155 21.29 -13.41 -0.22
CA LYS A 155 21.09 -14.67 -0.96
C LYS A 155 20.99 -15.86 -0.02
N LEU A 156 19.95 -16.67 -0.20
CA LEU A 156 19.86 -17.96 0.51
C LEU A 156 20.78 -19.00 -0.15
N PRO A 157 21.29 -19.97 0.64
CA PRO A 157 21.81 -21.20 0.07
C PRO A 157 20.78 -21.82 -0.87
N ALA A 158 21.21 -22.26 -2.05
CA ALA A 158 20.30 -22.79 -3.06
C ALA A 158 19.58 -24.04 -2.54
N LEU A 159 18.28 -24.12 -2.84
CA LEU A 159 17.39 -25.17 -2.38
C LEU A 159 17.08 -26.17 -3.51
N PRO A 160 16.85 -27.46 -3.23
CA PRO A 160 16.41 -28.40 -4.25
C PRO A 160 15.07 -27.98 -4.88
N ALA A 161 14.97 -27.97 -6.21
CA ALA A 161 13.73 -27.58 -6.90
C ALA A 161 12.51 -28.42 -6.48
N ALA A 162 12.72 -29.70 -6.13
CA ALA A 162 11.66 -30.57 -5.62
C ALA A 162 11.02 -30.08 -4.31
N SER A 163 11.73 -29.26 -3.52
CA SER A 163 11.23 -28.65 -2.28
C SER A 163 10.61 -27.25 -2.47
N VAL A 164 10.71 -26.68 -3.66
CA VAL A 164 10.36 -25.27 -3.94
C VAL A 164 9.42 -25.19 -5.14
N ARG A 165 8.20 -25.69 -4.96
CA ARG A 165 7.11 -25.47 -5.91
C ARG A 165 6.35 -24.17 -5.62
N TYR A 166 6.24 -23.85 -4.33
CA TYR A 166 5.62 -22.63 -3.84
C TYR A 166 6.56 -21.94 -2.84
N PHE A 167 6.46 -20.63 -2.78
CA PHE A 167 7.14 -19.83 -1.76
C PHE A 167 6.21 -18.74 -1.22
N TYR A 168 6.51 -18.32 0.01
CA TYR A 168 5.63 -17.50 0.84
C TYR A 168 6.44 -16.37 1.45
N LEU A 169 5.91 -15.15 1.38
CA LEU A 169 6.49 -13.97 2.00
C LEU A 169 5.49 -13.32 2.93
N GLY A 170 5.90 -13.17 4.19
CA GLY A 170 5.10 -12.58 5.24
C GLY A 170 5.62 -11.21 5.65
N GLU A 171 4.72 -10.31 5.99
CA GLU A 171 5.01 -9.05 6.69
C GLU A 171 4.08 -8.92 7.90
N VAL A 172 4.61 -8.43 9.03
CA VAL A 172 3.79 -8.04 10.18
C VAL A 172 3.09 -6.72 9.89
N VAL A 173 1.77 -6.74 9.85
CA VAL A 173 0.92 -5.56 9.64
C VAL A 173 0.11 -5.24 10.89
N GLU A 174 -0.03 -3.96 11.17
CA GLU A 174 -0.98 -3.44 12.15
C GLU A 174 -2.22 -2.98 11.38
N GLU A 175 -3.30 -3.76 11.44
CA GLU A 175 -4.49 -3.46 10.62
C GLU A 175 -5.13 -2.10 10.97
N SER A 176 -5.10 -1.70 12.24
CA SER A 176 -5.62 -0.43 12.74
C SER A 176 -5.11 -0.18 14.17
N PRO A 177 -5.06 1.08 14.64
CA PRO A 177 -4.81 1.39 16.04
C PRO A 177 -5.76 0.60 16.96
N GLY A 178 -5.22 -0.14 17.92
CA GLY A 178 -6.00 -0.94 18.87
C GLY A 178 -6.43 -2.33 18.38
N LYS A 179 -6.09 -2.73 17.15
CA LYS A 179 -6.22 -4.12 16.69
C LYS A 179 -4.94 -4.92 16.94
N PRO A 180 -5.03 -6.23 17.19
CA PRO A 180 -3.84 -7.08 17.28
C PRO A 180 -3.12 -7.10 15.93
N SER A 181 -1.79 -7.13 15.97
CA SER A 181 -0.97 -7.31 14.79
C SER A 181 -1.25 -8.66 14.13
N ALA A 182 -1.12 -8.72 12.81
CA ALA A 182 -1.27 -9.94 12.04
C ALA A 182 -0.15 -10.06 11.01
N VAL A 183 0.06 -11.25 10.45
CA VAL A 183 1.05 -11.45 9.39
C VAL A 183 0.31 -11.60 8.07
N LYS A 184 0.51 -10.67 7.16
CA LYS A 184 0.00 -10.76 5.78
C LYS A 184 0.98 -11.56 4.94
N VAL A 185 0.52 -12.69 4.42
CA VAL A 185 1.33 -13.64 3.65
C VAL A 185 0.92 -13.62 2.18
N VAL A 186 1.88 -13.45 1.30
CA VAL A 186 1.72 -13.57 -0.16
C VAL A 186 2.33 -14.88 -0.62
N GLN A 187 1.56 -15.69 -1.35
CA GLN A 187 2.01 -16.94 -1.94
C GLN A 187 2.31 -16.77 -3.43
N TYR A 188 3.42 -17.38 -3.86
CA TYR A 188 3.79 -17.52 -5.25
C TYR A 188 3.96 -18.99 -5.63
N ARG A 189 3.72 -19.28 -6.90
CA ARG A 189 4.04 -20.58 -7.52
C ARG A 189 5.21 -20.38 -8.46
N LEU A 190 6.24 -21.22 -8.32
CA LEU A 190 7.42 -21.17 -9.17
C LEU A 190 7.23 -22.11 -10.36
N GLU A 191 7.19 -21.54 -11.57
CA GLU A 191 7.08 -22.28 -12.83
C GLU A 191 8.20 -21.86 -13.78
N GLY A 192 9.04 -22.81 -14.21
CA GLY A 192 10.04 -22.59 -15.25
C GLY A 192 11.28 -21.77 -14.86
N GLY A 193 11.27 -21.02 -13.75
CA GLY A 193 12.42 -20.30 -13.20
C GLY A 193 13.13 -21.05 -12.08
N ASN A 194 14.41 -20.73 -11.86
CA ASN A 194 15.21 -21.25 -10.75
C ASN A 194 16.15 -20.21 -10.10
N SER A 195 16.08 -18.96 -10.54
CA SER A 195 16.66 -17.81 -9.83
C SER A 195 15.52 -16.83 -9.58
N VAL A 196 15.19 -16.60 -8.31
CA VAL A 196 14.07 -15.76 -7.88
C VAL A 196 14.62 -14.53 -7.17
N HIS A 197 14.26 -13.35 -7.66
CA HIS A 197 14.57 -12.08 -7.02
C HIS A 197 13.31 -11.51 -6.36
N VAL A 198 13.43 -11.06 -5.12
CA VAL A 198 12.30 -10.61 -4.30
C VAL A 198 12.61 -9.23 -3.74
N GLY A 199 11.69 -8.28 -3.94
CA GLY A 199 11.71 -6.97 -3.30
C GLY A 199 10.52 -6.74 -2.38
N PHE A 200 10.37 -5.49 -1.94
CA PHE A 200 9.24 -5.02 -1.17
C PHE A 200 8.74 -3.68 -1.73
N ASP A 201 7.43 -3.53 -1.83
CA ASP A 201 6.79 -2.31 -2.29
C ASP A 201 6.25 -1.54 -1.08
N GLU A 202 7.08 -0.63 -0.57
CA GLU A 202 6.74 0.21 0.58
C GLU A 202 5.50 1.08 0.32
N LEU A 203 5.34 1.57 -0.92
CA LEU A 203 4.16 2.38 -1.27
C LEU A 203 2.89 1.54 -1.08
N GLN A 204 2.90 0.26 -1.44
CA GLN A 204 1.75 -0.62 -1.21
C GLN A 204 1.49 -0.94 0.27
N ALA A 205 2.54 -0.88 1.11
CA ALA A 205 2.44 -1.08 2.55
C ALA A 205 1.88 0.15 3.30
N MET A 206 2.06 1.35 2.75
CA MET A 206 1.50 2.58 3.33
C MET A 206 -0.04 2.60 3.26
N PRO A 207 -0.75 3.01 4.32
CA PRO A 207 -2.19 3.23 4.25
C PRO A 207 -2.57 4.21 3.15
N LEU A 208 -3.75 4.02 2.55
CA LEU A 208 -4.28 5.00 1.59
C LEU A 208 -4.51 6.34 2.30
N MET A 209 -4.09 7.42 1.65
CA MET A 209 -4.33 8.76 2.15
C MET A 209 -5.83 9.07 2.15
N ASP A 210 -6.36 9.39 3.33
CA ASP A 210 -7.74 9.81 3.52
C ASP A 210 -7.78 11.03 4.46
N GLN A 211 -7.83 12.23 3.87
CA GLN A 211 -7.55 13.50 4.55
C GLN A 211 -8.69 14.48 4.40
N ARG A 212 -8.88 15.35 5.40
CA ARG A 212 -9.84 16.46 5.32
C ARG A 212 -9.09 17.74 5.00
N ALA A 213 -9.64 18.58 4.13
CA ALA A 213 -9.11 19.91 3.89
C ALA A 213 -10.18 20.99 4.04
N GLU A 214 -9.76 22.16 4.52
CA GLU A 214 -10.64 23.30 4.76
C GLU A 214 -10.03 24.57 4.17
N LEU A 215 -10.88 25.40 3.56
CA LEU A 215 -10.46 26.69 3.01
C LEU A 215 -10.82 27.79 4.01
N LYS A 216 -9.81 28.55 4.44
CA LYS A 216 -10.00 29.75 5.28
C LYS A 216 -9.55 30.97 4.46
N GLY A 217 -10.51 31.69 3.91
CA GLY A 217 -10.25 32.72 2.90
C GLY A 217 -9.74 32.08 1.60
N GLN A 218 -8.48 32.34 1.24
CA GLN A 218 -7.81 31.71 0.10
C GLN A 218 -6.77 30.66 0.52
N VAL A 219 -6.62 30.38 1.82
CA VAL A 219 -5.59 29.47 2.33
C VAL A 219 -6.22 28.11 2.62
N LEU A 220 -5.64 27.05 2.04
CA LEU A 220 -6.03 25.68 2.32
C LEU A 220 -5.27 25.13 3.52
N PHE A 221 -6.00 24.49 4.42
CA PHE A 221 -5.48 23.71 5.54
C PHE A 221 -5.79 22.24 5.27
N LEU A 222 -4.77 21.38 5.24
CA LEU A 222 -4.90 19.93 5.08
C LEU A 222 -4.68 19.27 6.44
N SER A 223 -5.71 18.61 6.96
CA SER A 223 -5.73 17.98 8.29
C SER A 223 -5.25 18.91 9.41
N GLY A 224 -5.71 20.17 9.37
CA GLY A 224 -5.37 21.21 10.33
C GLY A 224 -4.07 21.96 10.05
N SER A 225 -3.17 21.42 9.22
CA SER A 225 -1.92 22.06 8.84
C SER A 225 -2.08 23.00 7.66
N ARG A 226 -1.51 24.21 7.74
CA ARG A 226 -1.54 25.17 6.64
C ARG A 226 -0.75 24.64 5.45
N LEU A 227 -1.41 24.41 4.32
CA LEU A 227 -0.74 24.06 3.06
C LEU A 227 -0.31 25.33 2.33
N GLY A 228 -1.24 26.19 1.92
CA GLY A 228 -0.87 27.40 1.19
C GLY A 228 -2.03 28.18 0.62
N GLN A 229 -1.74 29.33 0.01
CA GLN A 229 -2.73 30.10 -0.73
C GLN A 229 -3.08 29.44 -2.05
N ARG A 230 -4.36 29.53 -2.44
CA ARG A 230 -4.89 29.07 -3.71
C ARG A 230 -4.25 29.85 -4.85
N ARG A 231 -3.77 29.13 -5.86
CA ARG A 231 -3.33 29.66 -7.14
C ARG A 231 -4.17 29.06 -8.27
N PRO A 232 -4.41 29.81 -9.36
CA PRO A 232 -5.06 29.24 -10.53
C PRO A 232 -4.19 28.13 -11.13
N LEU A 233 -4.82 27.03 -11.55
CA LEU A 233 -4.14 25.99 -12.33
C LEU A 233 -3.91 26.50 -13.74
N ASN A 234 -2.65 26.73 -14.13
CA ASN A 234 -2.33 27.03 -15.51
C ASN A 234 -2.47 25.76 -16.39
N PRO A 235 -2.65 25.88 -17.72
CA PRO A 235 -2.86 24.72 -18.59
C PRO A 235 -1.69 23.73 -18.62
N GLU A 236 -0.46 24.20 -18.45
CA GLU A 236 0.75 23.37 -18.46
C GLU A 236 0.83 22.48 -17.21
N VAL A 237 0.60 23.08 -16.04
CA VAL A 237 0.51 22.37 -14.74
C VAL A 237 -0.65 21.39 -14.77
N LEU A 238 -1.82 21.79 -15.30
CA LEU A 238 -2.96 20.88 -15.45
C LEU A 238 -2.60 19.65 -16.28
N LYS A 239 -1.91 19.84 -17.42
CA LYS A 239 -1.45 18.74 -18.27
C LYS A 239 -0.43 17.85 -17.56
N ALA A 240 0.54 18.45 -16.88
CA ALA A 240 1.56 17.72 -16.11
C ALA A 240 0.94 16.89 -14.98
N VAL A 241 0.06 17.50 -14.19
CA VAL A 241 -0.68 16.84 -13.09
C VAL A 241 -1.54 15.69 -13.62
N ARG A 242 -2.29 15.91 -14.70
CA ARG A 242 -3.13 14.86 -15.29
C ARG A 242 -2.29 13.68 -15.77
N ASN A 243 -1.20 13.93 -16.50
CA ASN A 243 -0.42 12.87 -17.14
C ASN A 243 0.55 12.18 -16.18
N GLY A 244 1.20 12.92 -15.28
CA GLY A 244 2.23 12.40 -14.40
C GLY A 244 1.70 11.81 -13.10
N CYS A 245 0.47 12.13 -12.69
CA CYS A 245 -0.05 11.77 -11.37
C CYS A 245 -1.45 11.15 -11.42
N ILE A 246 -2.43 11.84 -12.01
CA ILE A 246 -3.84 11.44 -11.92
C ILE A 246 -4.15 10.24 -12.83
N ASN A 247 -3.81 10.31 -14.12
CA ASN A 247 -4.11 9.24 -15.07
C ASN A 247 -3.44 7.91 -14.68
N PRO A 248 -2.16 7.85 -14.27
CA PRO A 248 -1.52 6.60 -13.84
C PRO A 248 -2.25 5.91 -12.68
N ALA A 249 -2.79 6.69 -11.74
CA ALA A 249 -3.48 6.17 -10.57
C ALA A 249 -4.95 5.79 -10.84
N LEU A 250 -5.68 6.61 -11.62
CA LEU A 250 -7.14 6.47 -11.80
C LEU A 250 -7.54 5.71 -13.08
N LYS A 251 -6.61 5.46 -14.01
CA LYS A 251 -6.86 4.67 -15.24
C LYS A 251 -5.92 3.47 -15.32
N PRO A 252 -5.98 2.54 -14.35
CA PRO A 252 -5.16 1.33 -14.39
C PRO A 252 -5.59 0.46 -15.57
N GLY A 253 -4.67 0.20 -16.51
CA GLY A 253 -4.95 -0.55 -17.75
C GLY A 253 -4.07 -0.14 -18.92
N VAL A 254 -3.49 1.06 -18.88
CA VAL A 254 -2.34 1.40 -19.72
C VAL A 254 -1.10 0.92 -18.98
N SER A 255 -0.76 -0.35 -19.13
CA SER A 255 0.58 -0.82 -18.74
C SER A 255 1.58 0.14 -19.38
N ARG A 256 2.46 0.75 -18.58
CA ARG A 256 3.65 1.39 -19.14
C ARG A 256 4.29 0.29 -20.00
N PRO A 257 4.45 0.47 -21.32
CA PRO A 257 5.04 -0.56 -22.14
C PRO A 257 6.39 -0.89 -21.51
N LEU A 258 6.52 -2.13 -21.04
CA LEU A 258 7.81 -2.62 -20.59
C LEU A 258 8.69 -2.63 -21.85
N PRO A 259 9.89 -2.05 -21.80
CA PRO A 259 10.88 -2.24 -22.86
C PRO A 259 10.99 -3.72 -23.22
N GLU A 260 11.13 -4.05 -24.50
CA GLU A 260 11.32 -5.43 -24.94
C GLU A 260 12.49 -6.07 -24.18
N GLY A 261 12.25 -7.22 -23.55
CA GLY A 261 13.26 -7.97 -22.79
C GLY A 261 13.17 -7.84 -21.26
N GLU A 262 12.27 -7.02 -20.71
CA GLU A 262 12.06 -6.99 -19.26
C GLU A 262 11.32 -8.24 -18.74
N ILE A 263 11.87 -8.81 -17.65
CA ILE A 263 11.28 -9.97 -16.97
C ILE A 263 9.97 -9.52 -16.33
N LYS A 264 8.85 -10.13 -16.73
CA LYS A 264 7.55 -9.86 -16.13
C LYS A 264 7.55 -10.31 -14.66
N PRO A 265 6.99 -9.51 -13.72
CA PRO A 265 6.84 -9.95 -12.35
C PRO A 265 5.91 -11.16 -12.26
N MET A 266 6.21 -12.04 -11.31
CA MET A 266 5.37 -13.17 -10.95
C MET A 266 4.04 -12.67 -10.38
N ALA A 267 2.94 -13.30 -10.78
CA ALA A 267 1.64 -13.04 -10.19
C ALA A 267 1.49 -13.83 -8.87
N PRO A 268 1.03 -13.20 -7.78
CA PRO A 268 0.64 -13.93 -6.58
C PRO A 268 -0.48 -14.94 -6.88
N VAL A 269 -0.42 -16.10 -6.24
CA VAL A 269 -1.48 -17.12 -6.28
C VAL A 269 -2.61 -16.73 -5.32
N LYS A 270 -2.25 -16.39 -4.08
CA LYS A 270 -3.18 -15.93 -3.04
C LYS A 270 -2.46 -15.09 -2.00
N THR A 271 -3.25 -14.28 -1.31
CA THR A 271 -2.83 -13.52 -0.13
C THR A 271 -3.76 -13.85 1.02
N PHE A 272 -3.20 -14.10 2.20
CA PHE A 272 -3.96 -14.46 3.40
C PHE A 272 -3.29 -13.91 4.66
N THR A 273 -3.97 -14.01 5.79
CA THR A 273 -3.49 -13.52 7.08
C THR A 273 -3.30 -14.67 8.06
N VAL A 274 -2.21 -14.66 8.82
CA VAL A 274 -1.94 -15.62 9.91
C VAL A 274 -1.59 -14.89 11.21
N SER A 275 -1.60 -15.62 12.33
CA SER A 275 -1.16 -15.10 13.63
C SER A 275 0.33 -14.76 13.60
N PRO A 276 0.80 -13.70 14.31
CA PRO A 276 2.21 -13.44 14.53
C PRO A 276 2.99 -14.63 15.09
N SER A 277 2.32 -15.52 15.85
CA SER A 277 2.92 -16.76 16.37
C SER A 277 3.34 -17.77 15.28
N ALA A 278 2.94 -17.56 14.01
CA ALA A 278 3.41 -18.37 12.89
C ALA A 278 4.86 -18.05 12.50
N ILE A 279 5.39 -16.87 12.88
CA ILE A 279 6.80 -16.52 12.65
C ILE A 279 7.64 -17.22 13.72
N GLN A 280 8.45 -18.21 13.32
CA GLN A 280 9.21 -19.07 14.22
C GLN A 280 10.60 -19.43 13.65
N GLY A 281 11.49 -19.87 14.54
CA GLY A 281 12.85 -20.28 14.19
C GLY A 281 13.85 -19.13 14.17
N LYS A 282 15.13 -19.47 13.97
CA LYS A 282 16.21 -18.48 13.84
C LYS A 282 16.06 -17.69 12.54
N PRO A 283 16.47 -16.42 12.44
CA PRO A 283 16.48 -15.71 11.16
C PRO A 283 17.34 -16.40 10.09
N PHE A 284 17.02 -16.21 8.81
CA PHE A 284 17.89 -16.68 7.71
C PHE A 284 19.22 -15.92 7.67
N PHE A 285 19.17 -14.61 7.91
CA PHE A 285 20.31 -13.71 7.91
C PHE A 285 20.50 -13.10 9.30
N GLU A 286 21.47 -13.63 10.03
CA GLU A 286 21.84 -13.16 11.37
C GLU A 286 22.85 -12.01 11.28
N ALA A 287 22.81 -11.08 12.23
CA ALA A 287 23.85 -10.07 12.35
C ALA A 287 25.17 -10.74 12.75
N THR A 288 26.20 -10.59 11.92
CA THR A 288 27.57 -10.89 12.35
C THR A 288 27.92 -9.91 13.45
N ARG A 289 28.10 -10.41 14.68
CA ARG A 289 28.70 -9.61 15.76
C ARG A 289 30.13 -9.26 15.33
N ASN A 290 30.38 -7.97 15.13
CA ASN A 290 31.75 -7.44 15.11
C ASN A 290 32.34 -7.48 16.53
#